data_AF-A0A8B8HRV1-F1
#
_entry.id   AF-A0A8B8HRV1-F1
#
_cell.length_a   1.000
_cell.length_b   1.000
_cell.length_c   1.000
_cell.angle_alpha   90.00
_cell.angle_beta   90.00
_cell.angle_gamma   90.00
#
_symmetry.space_group_name_H-M   'P 1'
#
loop_
_entity.id
_entity.type
_entity.pdbx_description
1 polymer ?
#
loop_
_entity_poly.entity_id
_entity_poly.type
_entity_poly.pdbx_seq_one_letter_code
_entity_poly.pdbx_strand_id
1 'polypeptide(L)'
;MAQKPNKFRIPASTLATILKFKDKFSEESGLNVNSKRLKSCEFKDVEECVLKWLKQCRDKKIPIAGPILQEKAQGFAVELGHEEFRASNGWLQNFKKRNEIVFLKICDESGSVNEKVCDDWKDKLAELTTGYDPEDIFNADETGLFYKCLPDKTL
;
A
#
# COMPACT_ATOMS: atom_id res chain seq x y z
N MET A 1 50.83 -5.65 -18.78
CA MET A 1 49.69 -5.30 -19.65
C MET A 1 48.61 -4.64 -18.79
N ALA A 2 48.34 -3.35 -19.00
CA ALA A 2 47.33 -2.62 -18.24
C ALA A 2 45.93 -3.07 -18.70
N GLN A 3 45.15 -3.71 -17.82
CA GLN A 3 43.75 -4.01 -18.10
C GLN A 3 43.00 -2.67 -18.22
N LYS A 4 42.37 -2.40 -19.37
CA LYS A 4 41.51 -1.22 -19.56
C LYS A 4 40.50 -1.16 -18.40
N PRO A 5 40.28 0.01 -17.78
CA PRO A 5 39.33 0.12 -16.69
C PRO A 5 37.94 -0.27 -17.23
N ASN A 6 37.36 -1.29 -16.63
CA ASN A 6 35.99 -1.68 -16.92
C ASN A 6 35.10 -0.44 -16.77
N LYS A 7 34.32 -0.07 -17.80
CA LYS A 7 33.47 1.13 -17.83
C LYS A 7 32.56 1.23 -16.60
N PHE A 8 32.20 0.08 -16.05
CA PHE A 8 31.32 -0.04 -14.89
C PHE A 8 32.06 -0.23 -13.55
N ARG A 9 33.39 -0.36 -13.55
CA ARG A 9 34.23 -0.69 -12.37
C ARG A 9 33.77 -1.96 -11.62
N ILE A 10 33.30 -2.96 -12.36
CA ILE A 10 32.80 -4.22 -11.80
C ILE A 10 33.83 -5.34 -12.04
N PRO A 11 34.07 -6.26 -11.08
CA PRO A 11 34.91 -7.44 -11.30
C PRO A 11 34.37 -8.35 -12.42
N ALA A 12 35.25 -9.02 -13.15
CA ALA A 12 34.86 -9.94 -14.23
C ALA A 12 33.94 -11.09 -13.74
N SER A 13 34.15 -11.56 -12.51
CA SER A 13 33.30 -12.56 -11.85
C SER A 13 31.86 -12.07 -11.66
N THR A 14 31.68 -10.81 -11.27
CA THR A 14 30.36 -10.20 -11.12
C THR A 14 29.67 -9.99 -12.48
N LEU A 15 30.42 -9.58 -13.52
CA LEU A 15 29.89 -9.47 -14.88
C LEU A 15 29.39 -10.84 -15.39
N ALA A 16 30.17 -11.91 -15.19
CA ALA A 16 29.78 -13.27 -15.56
C ALA A 16 28.51 -13.72 -14.83
N THR A 17 28.38 -13.42 -13.55
CA THR A 17 27.16 -13.70 -12.77
C THR A 17 25.95 -12.93 -13.32
N ILE A 18 26.10 -11.63 -13.64
CA ILE A 18 25.01 -10.83 -14.21
C ILE A 18 24.56 -11.41 -15.55
N LEU A 19 25.50 -11.79 -16.44
CA LEU A 19 25.19 -12.40 -17.73
C LEU A 19 24.48 -13.75 -17.56
N LYS A 20 24.90 -14.58 -16.59
CA LYS A 20 24.27 -15.87 -16.29
C LYS A 20 22.82 -15.74 -15.83
N PHE A 21 22.47 -14.65 -15.16
CA PHE A 21 21.11 -14.40 -14.64
C PHE A 21 20.31 -13.38 -15.46
N LYS A 22 20.82 -12.95 -16.63
CA LYS A 22 20.21 -11.90 -17.47
C LYS A 22 18.73 -12.17 -17.79
N ASP A 23 18.39 -13.39 -18.15
CA ASP A 23 17.02 -13.74 -18.56
C ASP A 23 16.03 -13.63 -17.40
N LYS A 24 16.44 -14.04 -16.19
CA LYS A 24 15.63 -13.87 -14.96
C LYS A 24 15.38 -12.40 -14.61
N PHE A 25 16.32 -11.51 -14.94
CA PHE A 25 16.12 -10.07 -14.73
C PHE A 25 15.23 -9.44 -15.80
N SER A 26 15.14 -10.03 -16.99
CA SER A 26 14.36 -9.50 -18.11
C SER A 26 12.87 -9.82 -18.01
N GLU A 27 12.49 -10.96 -17.42
CA GLU A 27 11.08 -11.38 -17.30
C GLU A 27 10.30 -10.62 -16.21
N GLU A 28 10.98 -10.01 -15.24
CA GLU A 28 10.36 -9.32 -14.10
C GLU A 28 10.42 -7.78 -14.20
N SER A 29 10.36 -7.25 -15.43
CA SER A 29 10.56 -5.84 -15.80
C SER A 29 9.57 -4.82 -15.19
N GLY A 30 8.70 -5.23 -14.27
CA GLY A 30 7.83 -4.37 -13.46
C GLY A 30 8.36 -4.07 -12.06
N LEU A 31 9.55 -4.54 -11.69
CA LEU A 31 10.11 -4.34 -10.35
C LEU A 31 10.76 -2.97 -10.16
N ASN A 32 10.63 -2.45 -8.94
CA ASN A 32 11.22 -1.19 -8.50
C ASN A 32 12.73 -1.11 -8.82
N VAL A 33 13.12 -0.09 -9.60
CA VAL A 33 14.50 0.16 -10.07
C VAL A 33 15.54 0.33 -8.95
N ASN A 34 15.11 0.61 -7.71
CA ASN A 34 15.99 0.70 -6.54
C ASN A 34 16.16 -0.63 -5.79
N SER A 35 15.53 -1.72 -6.25
CA SER A 35 15.67 -3.02 -5.60
C SER A 35 16.97 -3.72 -5.99
N LYS A 36 17.88 -3.88 -5.02
CA LYS A 36 19.13 -4.63 -5.20
C LYS A 36 18.97 -6.16 -5.09
N ARG A 37 17.78 -6.64 -4.71
CA ARG A 37 17.47 -8.06 -4.54
C ARG A 37 16.13 -8.38 -5.18
N LEU A 38 16.11 -9.45 -5.97
CA LEU A 38 14.87 -10.07 -6.44
C LEU A 38 14.28 -10.85 -5.26
N LYS A 39 13.16 -10.40 -4.71
CA LYS A 39 12.36 -11.21 -3.79
C LYS A 39 11.20 -11.78 -4.60
N SER A 40 11.37 -13.00 -5.10
CA SER A 40 10.27 -13.75 -5.70
C SER A 40 9.14 -13.87 -4.69
N CYS A 41 7.91 -13.60 -5.12
CA CYS A 41 6.76 -14.07 -4.36
C CYS A 41 6.72 -15.59 -4.49
N GLU A 42 6.79 -16.31 -3.37
CA GLU A 42 6.71 -17.78 -3.35
C GLU A 42 5.31 -18.28 -3.76
N PHE A 43 4.27 -17.48 -3.53
CA PHE A 43 2.86 -17.82 -3.75
C PHE A 43 2.20 -16.82 -4.71
N LYS A 44 2.67 -16.79 -5.97
CA LYS A 44 2.21 -15.81 -6.99
C LYS A 44 0.72 -15.95 -7.30
N ASP A 45 0.21 -17.18 -7.33
CA ASP A 45 -1.20 -17.52 -7.55
C ASP A 45 -2.12 -16.98 -6.44
N VAL A 46 -1.72 -17.12 -5.17
CA VAL A 46 -2.44 -16.53 -4.04
C VAL A 46 -2.49 -15.02 -4.17
N GLU A 47 -1.37 -14.37 -4.51
CA GLU A 47 -1.33 -12.91 -4.69
C GLU A 47 -2.22 -12.43 -5.85
N GLU A 48 -2.28 -13.17 -6.95
CA GLU A 48 -3.13 -12.85 -8.09
C GLU A 48 -4.62 -12.91 -7.70
N CYS A 49 -5.04 -13.95 -6.97
CA CYS A 49 -6.40 -14.08 -6.44
C CYS A 49 -6.77 -12.93 -5.48
N VAL A 50 -5.87 -12.60 -4.54
CA VAL A 50 -6.07 -11.49 -3.60
C VAL A 50 -6.19 -10.16 -4.35
N LEU A 51 -5.34 -9.93 -5.35
CA LEU A 51 -5.36 -8.70 -6.13
C LEU A 51 -6.64 -8.57 -6.98
N LYS A 52 -7.10 -9.65 -7.60
CA LYS A 52 -8.36 -9.68 -8.34
C LYS A 52 -9.55 -9.40 -7.43
N TRP A 53 -9.58 -10.00 -6.25
CA TRP A 53 -10.61 -9.74 -5.26
C TRP A 53 -10.58 -8.29 -4.76
N LEU A 54 -9.39 -7.74 -4.48
CA LEU A 54 -9.24 -6.36 -4.03
C LEU A 54 -9.73 -5.35 -5.09
N LYS A 55 -9.50 -5.63 -6.38
CA LYS A 55 -10.05 -4.82 -7.49
C LYS A 55 -11.58 -4.81 -7.45
N GLN A 56 -12.21 -5.97 -7.29
CA GLN A 56 -13.67 -6.06 -7.17
C GLN A 56 -14.22 -5.29 -5.96
N CYS A 57 -13.52 -5.30 -4.82
CA CYS A 57 -13.91 -4.53 -3.64
C CYS A 57 -13.82 -3.01 -3.91
N ARG A 58 -12.77 -2.57 -4.62
CA ARG A 58 -12.61 -1.17 -5.02
C ARG A 58 -13.69 -0.71 -5.99
N ASP A 59 -14.05 -1.54 -6.96
CA ASP A 59 -15.13 -1.23 -7.92
C ASP A 59 -16.47 -1.04 -7.20
N LYS A 60 -16.68 -1.78 -6.09
CA LYS A 60 -17.85 -1.66 -5.21
C LYS A 60 -17.72 -0.58 -4.13
N LYS A 61 -16.62 0.19 -4.12
CA LYS A 61 -16.30 1.19 -3.09
C LYS A 61 -16.31 0.66 -1.66
N ILE A 62 -15.96 -0.61 -1.48
CA ILE A 62 -15.90 -1.24 -0.15
C ILE A 62 -14.49 -1.03 0.42
N PRO A 63 -14.34 -0.32 1.56
CA PRO A 63 -13.07 -0.27 2.25
C PRO A 63 -12.73 -1.65 2.81
N ILE A 64 -11.61 -2.22 2.39
CA ILE A 64 -11.06 -3.43 2.98
C ILE A 64 -10.02 -3.00 4.01
N ALA A 65 -9.96 -3.63 5.18
CA ALA A 65 -8.91 -3.42 6.17
C ALA A 65 -7.76 -4.41 5.99
N GLY A 66 -6.57 -4.10 6.55
CA GLY A 66 -5.41 -4.98 6.51
C GLY A 66 -5.69 -6.41 7.01
N PRO A 67 -6.29 -6.59 8.20
CA PRO A 67 -6.63 -7.91 8.72
C PRO A 67 -7.60 -8.70 7.83
N ILE A 68 -8.61 -8.04 7.26
CA ILE A 68 -9.57 -8.67 6.32
C ILE A 68 -8.85 -9.15 5.07
N LEU A 69 -7.91 -8.36 4.54
CA LEU A 69 -7.10 -8.76 3.40
C LEU A 69 -6.20 -9.97 3.72
N GLN A 70 -5.66 -10.04 4.94
CA GLN A 70 -4.85 -11.16 5.41
C GLN A 70 -5.69 -12.43 5.55
N GLU A 71 -6.87 -12.35 6.16
CA GLU A 71 -7.80 -13.47 6.27
C GLU A 71 -8.21 -13.98 4.89
N LYS A 72 -8.54 -13.07 3.96
CA LYS A 72 -8.90 -13.45 2.59
C LYS A 72 -7.75 -14.13 1.86
N ALA A 73 -6.52 -13.65 2.04
CA ALA A 73 -5.32 -14.27 1.49
C ALA A 73 -5.09 -15.67 2.06
N GLN A 74 -5.33 -15.85 3.35
CA GLN A 74 -5.24 -17.16 3.99
C GLN A 74 -6.28 -18.14 3.45
N GLY A 75 -7.52 -17.67 3.21
CA GLY A 75 -8.57 -18.48 2.58
C GLY A 75 -8.20 -18.92 1.17
N PHE A 76 -7.69 -18.00 0.33
CA PHE A 76 -7.23 -18.36 -1.01
C PHE A 76 -6.05 -19.33 -0.98
N ALA A 77 -5.15 -19.20 -0.01
CA ALA A 77 -4.05 -20.15 0.12
C ALA A 77 -4.55 -21.56 0.43
N VAL A 78 -5.53 -21.72 1.32
CA VAL A 78 -6.14 -23.03 1.61
C VAL A 78 -6.84 -23.58 0.37
N GLU A 79 -7.62 -22.77 -0.36
CA GLU A 79 -8.30 -23.20 -1.59
C GLU A 79 -7.32 -23.64 -2.70
N LEU A 80 -6.12 -23.04 -2.74
CA LEU A 80 -5.07 -23.36 -3.70
C LEU A 80 -4.11 -24.46 -3.20
N GLY A 81 -4.30 -24.99 -1.98
CA GLY A 81 -3.46 -26.06 -1.42
C GLY A 81 -2.14 -25.59 -0.79
N HIS A 82 -2.00 -24.29 -0.52
CA HIS A 82 -0.82 -23.69 0.11
C HIS A 82 -1.00 -23.54 1.63
N GLU A 83 -1.06 -24.64 2.36
CA GLU A 83 -1.27 -24.64 3.83
C GLU A 83 -0.13 -23.98 4.62
N GLU A 84 1.08 -23.96 4.05
CA GLU A 84 2.28 -23.31 4.60
C GLU A 84 2.25 -21.79 4.47
N PHE A 85 1.36 -21.26 3.63
CA PHE A 85 1.23 -19.82 3.47
C PHE A 85 0.82 -19.17 4.80
N ARG A 86 1.45 -18.04 5.11
CA ARG A 86 1.10 -17.19 6.24
C ARG A 86 0.94 -15.77 5.74
N ALA A 87 -0.29 -15.26 5.85
CA ALA A 87 -0.61 -13.86 5.58
C ALA A 87 -0.04 -12.92 6.67
N SER A 88 1.26 -13.01 6.95
CA SER A 88 1.95 -12.22 7.98
C SER A 88 1.92 -10.73 7.66
N ASN A 89 2.17 -9.91 8.69
CA ASN A 89 2.33 -8.46 8.50
C ASN A 89 3.45 -8.13 7.49
N GLY A 90 4.54 -8.91 7.49
CA GLY A 90 5.62 -8.76 6.51
C GLY A 90 5.18 -9.09 5.09
N TRP A 91 4.37 -10.14 4.90
CA TRP A 91 3.78 -10.45 3.60
C TRP A 91 2.87 -9.31 3.13
N LEU A 92 1.96 -8.83 3.99
CA LEU A 92 1.03 -7.74 3.68
C LEU A 92 1.77 -6.46 3.23
N GLN A 93 2.83 -6.07 3.93
CA GLN A 93 3.63 -4.88 3.57
C GLN A 93 4.31 -5.05 2.20
N ASN A 94 4.86 -6.23 1.91
CA ASN A 94 5.48 -6.52 0.62
C ASN A 94 4.45 -6.60 -0.51
N PHE A 95 3.29 -7.23 -0.27
CA PHE A 95 2.17 -7.29 -1.20
C PHE A 95 1.71 -5.88 -1.60
N LYS A 96 1.54 -4.99 -0.60
CA LYS A 96 1.20 -3.59 -0.85
C LYS A 96 2.24 -2.88 -1.70
N LYS A 97 3.53 -3.04 -1.36
CA LYS A 97 4.64 -2.41 -2.08
C LYS A 97 4.77 -2.91 -3.52
N ARG A 98 4.59 -4.22 -3.76
CA ARG A 98 4.67 -4.83 -5.10
C ARG A 98 3.55 -4.35 -6.02
N ASN A 99 2.36 -4.16 -5.47
CA ASN A 99 1.15 -3.84 -6.24
C ASN A 99 0.75 -2.36 -6.16
N GLU A 100 1.65 -1.51 -5.62
CA GLU A 100 1.45 -0.07 -5.46
C GLU A 100 0.13 0.28 -4.75
N ILE A 101 -0.27 -0.56 -3.79
CA ILE A 101 -1.52 -0.41 -3.03
C ILE A 101 -1.25 0.58 -1.91
N VAL A 102 -1.66 1.83 -2.12
CA VAL A 102 -1.76 2.81 -1.05
C VAL A 102 -3.09 2.61 -0.33
N PHE A 103 -3.03 2.32 0.97
CA PHE A 103 -4.21 2.37 1.82
C PHE A 103 -4.47 3.84 2.14
N LEU A 104 -5.45 4.43 1.46
CA LEU A 104 -6.08 5.63 1.97
C LEU A 104 -6.86 5.20 3.20
N LYS A 105 -6.44 5.69 4.37
CA LYS A 105 -7.27 5.61 5.57
C LYS A 105 -8.53 6.42 5.25
N ILE A 106 -9.58 5.74 4.82
CA ILE A 106 -10.91 6.36 4.72
C ILE A 106 -11.31 6.61 6.17
N CYS A 107 -11.10 7.83 6.65
CA CYS A 107 -11.75 8.28 7.86
C CYS A 107 -13.24 8.22 7.55
N ASP A 108 -13.98 7.43 8.32
CA ASP A 108 -15.38 7.08 8.08
C ASP A 108 -16.30 8.31 7.94
N GLU A 109 -15.90 9.45 8.52
CA GLU A 109 -16.62 10.74 8.37
C GLU A 109 -16.37 11.47 7.04
N SER A 110 -15.26 11.18 6.36
CA SER A 110 -14.90 11.86 5.10
C SER A 110 -15.49 11.19 3.85
N GLY A 111 -16.02 9.96 3.98
CA GLY A 111 -16.57 9.20 2.86
C GLY A 111 -18.05 9.47 2.54
N SER A 112 -18.77 10.17 3.44
CA SER A 112 -20.21 10.43 3.32
C SER A 112 -20.54 11.84 2.82
N VAL A 113 -19.57 12.74 2.73
CA VAL A 113 -19.79 14.11 2.27
C VAL A 113 -19.68 14.15 0.75
N ASN A 114 -20.78 14.54 0.11
CA ASN A 114 -20.84 14.74 -1.34
C ASN A 114 -19.82 15.81 -1.75
N GLU A 115 -19.07 15.57 -2.83
CA GLU A 115 -18.04 16.47 -3.35
C GLU A 115 -18.58 17.89 -3.58
N LYS A 116 -19.85 17.99 -4.02
CA LYS A 116 -20.59 19.26 -4.15
C LYS A 116 -20.79 20.01 -2.83
N VAL A 117 -21.11 19.28 -1.76
CA VAL A 117 -21.27 19.87 -0.42
C VAL A 117 -19.92 20.37 0.08
N CYS A 118 -18.83 19.67 -0.26
CA CYS A 118 -17.48 20.09 0.09
C CYS A 118 -17.09 21.40 -0.62
N ASP A 119 -17.42 21.52 -1.91
CA ASP A 119 -17.17 22.75 -2.68
C ASP A 119 -18.04 23.92 -2.20
N ASP A 120 -19.33 23.71 -1.95
CA ASP A 120 -20.23 24.72 -1.38
C ASP A 120 -19.73 25.22 0.00
N TRP A 121 -19.16 24.32 0.82
CA TRP A 121 -18.59 24.69 2.12
C TRP A 121 -17.29 25.47 2.02
N LYS A 122 -16.48 25.28 0.96
CA LYS A 122 -15.26 26.09 0.76
C LYS A 122 -15.60 27.55 0.49
N ASP A 123 -16.58 27.79 -0.37
CA ASP A 123 -17.06 29.14 -0.69
C ASP A 123 -17.66 29.81 0.56
N LYS A 124 -18.47 29.06 1.32
CA LYS A 124 -19.06 29.54 2.57
C LYS A 124 -18.03 29.80 3.66
N LEU A 125 -16.98 28.98 3.77
CA LEU A 125 -15.89 29.19 4.72
C LEU A 125 -15.10 30.44 4.38
N ALA A 126 -14.84 30.69 3.08
CA ALA A 126 -14.18 31.91 2.63
C ALA A 126 -15.00 33.16 2.97
N GLU A 127 -16.33 33.11 2.82
CA GLU A 127 -17.22 34.20 3.25
C GLU A 127 -17.16 34.41 4.76
N LEU A 128 -17.25 33.34 5.56
CA LEU A 128 -17.25 33.42 7.03
C LEU A 128 -15.92 33.91 7.62
N THR A 129 -14.82 33.66 6.94
CA THR A 129 -13.47 34.06 7.37
C THR A 129 -13.05 35.42 6.80
N THR A 130 -13.85 36.02 5.92
CA THR A 130 -13.57 37.33 5.34
C THR A 130 -13.61 38.40 6.43
N GLY A 131 -12.51 39.15 6.56
CA GLY A 131 -12.38 40.26 7.53
C GLY A 131 -11.78 39.86 8.87
N TYR A 132 -11.42 38.59 9.06
CA TYR A 132 -10.62 38.12 10.19
C TYR A 132 -9.17 37.89 9.75
N ASP A 133 -8.22 38.23 10.61
CA ASP A 133 -6.83 37.86 10.39
C ASP A 133 -6.66 36.34 10.59
N PRO A 134 -5.73 35.68 9.87
CA PRO A 134 -5.52 34.23 9.99
C PRO A 134 -5.21 33.76 11.41
N GLU A 135 -4.65 34.63 12.26
CA GLU A 135 -4.32 34.36 13.66
C GLU A 135 -5.56 34.29 14.58
N ASP A 136 -6.70 34.83 14.12
CA ASP A 136 -7.97 34.86 14.85
C ASP A 136 -8.94 33.75 14.42
N ILE A 137 -8.52 32.88 13.48
CA ILE A 137 -9.34 31.77 12.98
C ILE A 137 -8.95 30.48 13.71
N PHE A 138 -9.79 30.06 14.65
CA PHE A 138 -9.58 28.85 15.43
C PHE A 138 -10.47 27.71 14.92
N ASN A 139 -9.92 26.51 14.81
CA ASN A 139 -10.73 25.30 14.70
C ASN A 139 -11.06 24.77 16.10
N ALA A 140 -12.28 24.26 16.26
CA ALA A 140 -12.70 23.55 17.45
C ALA A 140 -13.35 22.25 16.99
N ASP A 141 -12.96 21.15 17.61
CA ASP A 141 -13.51 19.83 17.35
C ASP A 141 -13.80 19.14 18.68
N GLU A 142 -14.86 18.33 18.71
CA GLU A 142 -15.28 17.66 19.93
C GLU A 142 -14.39 16.45 20.20
N THR A 143 -13.56 16.52 21.23
CA THR A 143 -12.89 15.35 21.78
C THR A 143 -13.74 14.76 22.90
N GLY A 144 -14.34 13.60 22.66
CA GLY A 144 -15.03 12.82 23.70
C GLY A 144 -14.03 12.29 24.74
N LEU A 145 -14.14 12.73 25.99
CA LEU A 145 -13.37 12.18 27.10
C LEU A 145 -14.06 10.91 27.64
N PHE A 146 -13.55 9.75 27.25
CA PHE A 146 -14.06 8.46 27.71
C PHE A 146 -13.49 8.07 29.08
N TYR A 147 -14.07 8.58 30.16
CA TYR A 147 -13.70 8.19 31.53
C TYR A 147 -14.27 6.79 31.86
N LYS A 148 -13.39 5.80 32.07
CA LYS A 148 -13.71 4.38 32.37
C LYS A 148 -14.35 3.57 31.24
N CYS A 149 -14.31 4.03 29.99
CA CYS A 149 -14.68 3.14 28.88
C CYS A 149 -13.59 2.08 28.67
N LEU A 150 -14.02 0.83 28.52
CA LEU A 150 -13.15 -0.23 28.01
C LEU A 150 -12.75 0.13 26.57
N PRO A 151 -11.51 -0.15 26.14
CA PRO A 151 -11.07 0.18 24.80
C PRO A 151 -11.91 -0.57 23.76
N ASP A 152 -12.63 0.18 22.93
CA ASP A 152 -13.51 -0.32 21.85
C ASP A 152 -12.76 -0.78 20.60
N LYS A 153 -11.43 -0.95 20.69
CA LYS A 153 -10.58 -1.31 19.56
C LYS A 153 -9.65 -2.44 19.95
N THR A 154 -9.95 -3.62 19.44
CA THR A 154 -8.98 -4.72 19.29
C THR A 154 -8.09 -4.39 18.08
N LEU A 155 -6.78 -4.63 18.24
CA LEU A 155 -5.67 -4.31 17.32
C LEU A 155 -5.90 -4.61 15.83
#